data_AF-A0A7X6PUV7-F1
#
_entry.id   AF-A0A7X6PUV7-F1
#
_cell.length_a   1.000
_cell.length_b   1.000
_cell.length_c   1.000
_cell.angle_alpha   90.00
_cell.angle_beta   90.00
_cell.angle_gamma   90.00
#
_symmetry.space_group_name_H-M   'P 1'
#
loop_
_entity.id
_entity.type
_entity.pdbx_description
1 polymer ?
#
loop_
_entity_poly.entity_id
_entity_poly.type
_entity_poly.pdbx_seq_one_letter_code
_entity_poly.pdbx_strand_id
1 'polypeptide(L)'
;YTLSDMYPYSSRSLMPGTGKEVNYIRNSVKVVIDAYIGNVDFYTLDESDPVLNTYKSIFPGLFKPFSEMSEELKKHIRYPKNLFSIQVDAYLKYHMEDTQVFYNQEDLWQLPNEIYGDIRLEMEPYYIIIKLPDEDKEEFFLLLPMTPSRKDNMIGWLAARCDLPDYGNLIVYKLPKDKLVYGPMQIEARVNQQTEISREFSLWDQRGSRVVRGNMLAIPVEDSFIYIEPVYLEAKQDTPEKASPMQQSPRGAFSKPQAGTQGGTLASREKPAISSASLPELKRIIAASGNKVVMHEKLDGALKAILGDDLPEITAAYETSDQIKSGAPLTEIAGKALEHYRRAKEYLKEDNWAGYGMELNELEKILAVLQEKTASKDQ
;
A
#
# COMPACT_ATOMS: atom_id res chain seq x y z
N TYR A 1 5.22 -15.77 -10.98
CA TYR A 1 6.25 -15.31 -11.93
C TYR A 1 6.88 -16.52 -12.59
N THR A 2 7.37 -16.39 -13.81
CA THR A 2 8.48 -17.22 -14.29
C THR A 2 9.78 -16.46 -14.07
N LEU A 3 10.83 -17.18 -13.65
CA LEU A 3 12.08 -16.60 -13.17
C LEU A 3 13.27 -17.40 -13.68
N SER A 4 14.39 -16.71 -13.92
CA SER A 4 15.70 -17.32 -14.15
C SER A 4 16.82 -16.35 -13.77
N ASP A 5 17.97 -16.89 -13.39
CA ASP A 5 19.25 -16.19 -13.16
C ASP A 5 20.29 -16.53 -14.25
N MET A 6 19.89 -17.30 -15.26
CA MET A 6 20.74 -17.81 -16.34
C MET A 6 20.42 -17.18 -17.71
N TYR A 7 19.61 -16.12 -17.79
CA TYR A 7 19.28 -15.50 -19.07
C TYR A 7 20.50 -14.75 -19.64
N PRO A 8 20.99 -15.09 -20.84
CA PRO A 8 22.22 -14.50 -21.36
C PRO A 8 22.06 -13.02 -21.70
N TYR A 9 23.15 -12.26 -21.64
CA TYR A 9 23.21 -10.85 -22.02
C TYR A 9 22.19 -9.94 -21.30
N SER A 10 21.87 -10.26 -20.05
CA SER A 10 20.95 -9.49 -19.22
C SER A 10 21.62 -9.06 -17.91
N SER A 11 21.19 -7.92 -17.39
CA SER A 11 21.64 -7.41 -16.09
C SER A 11 20.94 -8.18 -14.98
N ARG A 12 21.68 -8.50 -13.92
CA ARG A 12 21.11 -9.10 -12.71
C ARG A 12 20.51 -8.02 -11.83
N SER A 13 19.36 -8.34 -11.25
CA SER A 13 18.65 -7.50 -10.28
C SER A 13 18.38 -8.34 -9.03
N LEU A 14 18.54 -7.74 -7.87
CA LEU A 14 18.17 -8.37 -6.60
C LEU A 14 16.65 -8.42 -6.51
N MET A 15 16.09 -9.60 -6.26
CA MET A 15 14.65 -9.73 -6.07
C MET A 15 14.26 -9.30 -4.65
N PRO A 16 13.38 -8.29 -4.51
CA PRO A 16 12.93 -7.80 -3.22
C PRO A 16 12.39 -8.92 -2.32
N GLY A 17 12.80 -8.92 -1.04
CA GLY A 17 12.35 -9.85 -0.01
C GLY A 17 12.85 -11.29 -0.12
N THR A 18 13.71 -11.63 -1.09
CA THR A 18 14.24 -13.00 -1.25
C THR A 18 15.76 -13.08 -1.14
N GLY A 19 16.47 -11.97 -1.30
CA GLY A 19 17.93 -11.92 -1.34
C GLY A 19 18.55 -12.63 -2.55
N LYS A 20 17.74 -13.09 -3.51
CA LYS A 20 18.20 -13.80 -4.71
C LYS A 20 18.33 -12.85 -5.88
N GLU A 21 19.38 -13.02 -6.67
CA GLU A 21 19.51 -12.33 -7.94
C GLU A 21 18.70 -13.06 -9.01
N VAL A 22 18.03 -12.29 -9.88
CA VAL A 22 17.38 -12.78 -11.09
C VAL A 22 17.78 -11.90 -12.26
N ASN A 23 17.79 -12.46 -13.46
CA ASN A 23 18.03 -11.69 -14.69
C ASN A 23 16.98 -11.96 -15.78
N TYR A 24 15.96 -12.72 -15.42
CA TYR A 24 14.73 -12.91 -16.16
C TYR A 24 13.55 -12.99 -15.20
N ILE A 25 12.52 -12.19 -15.47
CA ILE A 25 11.26 -12.21 -14.72
C ILE A 25 10.10 -11.86 -15.65
N ARG A 26 9.01 -12.63 -15.58
CA ARG A 26 7.75 -12.33 -16.26
C ARG A 26 6.55 -12.55 -15.35
N ASN A 27 5.54 -11.67 -15.49
CA ASN A 27 4.24 -11.79 -14.82
C ASN A 27 3.29 -12.70 -15.63
N SER A 28 3.70 -13.94 -15.86
CA SER A 28 3.08 -14.79 -16.89
C SER A 28 1.85 -15.56 -16.45
N VAL A 29 1.67 -15.77 -15.15
CA VAL A 29 0.60 -16.61 -14.60
C VAL A 29 0.03 -15.97 -13.34
N LYS A 30 -1.30 -16.01 -13.21
CA LYS A 30 -2.01 -15.76 -11.95
C LYS A 30 -2.52 -17.08 -11.41
N VAL A 31 -2.35 -17.28 -10.12
CA VAL A 31 -2.78 -18.50 -9.43
C VAL A 31 -3.88 -18.12 -8.46
N VAL A 32 -5.01 -18.78 -8.57
CA VAL A 32 -6.15 -18.62 -7.66
C VAL A 32 -6.26 -19.91 -6.85
N ILE A 33 -6.40 -19.77 -5.55
CA ILE A 33 -6.56 -20.89 -4.63
C ILE A 33 -7.92 -20.71 -3.97
N ASP A 34 -8.78 -21.71 -4.13
CA ASP A 34 -10.02 -21.79 -3.38
C ASP A 34 -9.69 -22.03 -1.90
N ALA A 35 -10.09 -21.09 -1.04
CA ALA A 35 -9.76 -21.14 0.38
C ALA A 35 -10.48 -22.25 1.16
N TYR A 36 -11.59 -22.78 0.64
CA TYR A 36 -12.42 -23.79 1.31
C TYR A 36 -12.01 -25.21 0.93
N ILE A 37 -11.84 -25.46 -0.38
CA ILE A 37 -11.55 -26.80 -0.89
C ILE A 37 -10.10 -26.97 -1.36
N GLY A 38 -9.33 -25.88 -1.45
CA GLY A 38 -7.92 -25.92 -1.82
C GLY A 38 -7.66 -26.14 -3.31
N ASN A 39 -8.69 -26.03 -4.16
CA ASN A 39 -8.52 -26.13 -5.60
C ASN A 39 -7.63 -24.99 -6.11
N VAL A 40 -6.68 -25.32 -6.98
CA VAL A 40 -5.72 -24.36 -7.52
C VAL A 40 -5.91 -24.23 -9.02
N ASP A 41 -6.20 -23.02 -9.46
CA ASP A 41 -6.35 -22.69 -10.87
C ASP A 41 -5.23 -21.75 -11.33
N PHE A 42 -4.59 -22.12 -12.43
CA PHE A 42 -3.50 -21.35 -13.04
C PHE A 42 -4.00 -20.68 -14.32
N TYR A 43 -4.00 -19.35 -14.35
CA TYR A 43 -4.44 -18.56 -15.49
C TYR A 43 -3.26 -17.89 -16.20
N THR A 44 -3.15 -18.04 -17.52
CA THR A 44 -2.03 -17.51 -18.33
C THR A 44 -2.26 -16.06 -18.73
N LEU A 45 -1.41 -15.14 -18.25
CA LEU A 45 -1.43 -13.72 -18.61
C LEU A 45 -0.53 -13.37 -19.79
N ASP A 46 0.71 -13.89 -19.80
CA ASP A 46 1.69 -13.61 -20.86
C ASP A 46 1.88 -14.86 -21.72
N GLU A 47 1.06 -15.02 -22.75
CA GLU A 47 1.17 -16.16 -23.67
C GLU A 47 2.46 -16.15 -24.51
N SER A 48 3.17 -15.02 -24.56
CA SER A 48 4.45 -14.90 -25.25
C SER A 48 5.64 -15.43 -24.45
N ASP A 49 5.45 -15.74 -23.16
CA ASP A 49 6.52 -16.22 -22.30
C ASP A 49 7.00 -17.64 -22.69
N PRO A 50 8.27 -17.81 -23.14
CA PRO A 50 8.81 -19.12 -23.50
C PRO A 50 8.94 -20.10 -22.33
N VAL A 51 9.19 -19.60 -21.11
CA VAL A 51 9.29 -20.45 -19.91
C VAL A 51 7.91 -20.99 -19.58
N LEU A 52 6.89 -20.14 -19.59
CA LEU A 52 5.50 -20.58 -19.43
C LEU A 52 5.10 -21.61 -20.49
N ASN A 53 5.41 -21.34 -21.77
CA ASN A 53 5.07 -22.25 -22.86
C ASN A 53 5.76 -23.61 -22.75
N THR A 54 6.95 -23.66 -22.17
CA THR A 54 7.63 -24.91 -21.82
C THR A 54 6.84 -25.68 -20.75
N TYR A 55 6.42 -25.02 -19.66
CA TYR A 55 5.59 -25.64 -18.62
C TYR A 55 4.22 -26.11 -19.15
N LYS A 56 3.56 -25.33 -20.03
CA LYS A 56 2.31 -25.74 -20.69
C LYS A 56 2.48 -27.01 -21.51
N SER A 57 3.65 -27.19 -22.14
CA SER A 57 3.96 -28.38 -22.94
C SER A 57 4.24 -29.62 -22.07
N ILE A 58 4.88 -29.44 -20.91
CA ILE A 58 5.18 -30.53 -19.97
C ILE A 58 3.92 -30.97 -19.21
N PHE A 59 3.03 -30.04 -18.87
CA PHE A 59 1.81 -30.29 -18.10
C PHE A 59 0.55 -29.85 -18.85
N PRO A 60 0.10 -30.61 -19.87
CA PRO A 60 -1.13 -30.30 -20.60
C PRO A 60 -2.34 -30.22 -19.66
N GLY A 61 -3.16 -29.19 -19.82
CA GLY A 61 -4.39 -28.99 -19.02
C GLY A 61 -4.19 -28.32 -17.66
N LEU A 62 -2.95 -28.09 -17.20
CA LEU A 62 -2.70 -27.39 -15.94
C LEU A 62 -3.04 -25.90 -15.99
N PHE A 63 -2.84 -25.28 -17.17
CA PHE A 63 -2.99 -23.85 -17.37
C PHE A 63 -4.25 -23.54 -18.16
N LYS A 64 -5.07 -22.63 -17.63
CA LYS A 64 -6.27 -22.08 -18.26
C LYS A 64 -5.95 -20.74 -18.94
N PRO A 65 -6.58 -20.42 -20.09
CA PRO A 65 -6.55 -19.09 -20.68
C PRO A 65 -7.06 -18.02 -19.72
N PHE A 66 -6.51 -16.80 -19.80
CA PHE A 66 -7.00 -15.67 -19.00
C PHE A 66 -8.47 -15.33 -19.24
N SER A 67 -8.97 -15.60 -20.45
CA SER A 67 -10.37 -15.39 -20.82
C SER A 67 -11.35 -16.22 -19.98
N GLU A 68 -10.92 -17.38 -19.46
CA GLU A 68 -11.73 -18.25 -18.60
C GLU A 68 -11.81 -17.78 -17.14
N MET A 69 -11.02 -16.76 -16.75
CA MET A 69 -11.11 -16.16 -15.43
C MET A 69 -12.44 -15.41 -15.30
N SER A 70 -13.15 -15.54 -14.17
CA SER A 70 -14.40 -14.81 -13.95
C SER A 70 -14.16 -13.29 -13.92
N GLU A 71 -15.18 -12.52 -14.29
CA GLU A 71 -15.10 -11.06 -14.30
C GLU A 71 -14.85 -10.48 -12.90
N GLU A 72 -15.37 -11.11 -11.85
CA GLU A 72 -15.11 -10.71 -10.47
C GLU A 72 -13.63 -10.87 -10.10
N LEU A 73 -13.00 -11.98 -10.48
CA LEU A 73 -11.57 -12.19 -10.23
C LEU A 73 -10.72 -11.23 -11.05
N LYS A 74 -11.10 -10.95 -12.30
CA LYS A 74 -10.39 -9.99 -13.17
C LYS A 74 -10.31 -8.60 -12.54
N LYS A 75 -11.37 -8.15 -11.86
CA LYS A 75 -11.41 -6.85 -11.14
C LYS A 75 -10.47 -6.78 -9.92
N HIS A 76 -9.97 -7.91 -9.43
CA HIS A 76 -9.12 -7.95 -8.23
C HIS A 76 -7.66 -8.29 -8.53
N ILE A 77 -7.28 -8.35 -9.81
CA ILE A 77 -5.90 -8.62 -10.20
C ILE A 77 -5.04 -7.41 -9.82
N ARG A 78 -3.83 -7.72 -9.35
CA ARG A 78 -2.84 -6.69 -8.99
C ARG A 78 -1.60 -6.81 -9.85
N TYR A 79 -1.06 -5.67 -10.25
CA TYR A 79 0.27 -5.62 -10.83
C TYR A 79 1.31 -6.01 -9.76
N PRO A 80 2.24 -6.92 -10.05
CA PRO A 80 3.15 -7.45 -9.05
C PRO A 80 4.20 -6.45 -8.53
N LYS A 81 4.30 -6.31 -7.20
CA LYS A 81 5.30 -5.44 -6.55
C LYS A 81 6.74 -5.75 -6.91
N ASN A 82 7.16 -7.02 -6.83
CA ASN A 82 8.57 -7.36 -7.07
C ASN A 82 9.02 -7.08 -8.50
N LEU A 83 8.15 -7.34 -9.49
CA LEU A 83 8.43 -7.00 -10.88
C LEU A 83 8.51 -5.48 -11.05
N PHE A 84 7.55 -4.75 -10.48
CA PHE A 84 7.53 -3.30 -10.53
C PHE A 84 8.80 -2.70 -9.90
N SER A 85 9.23 -3.14 -8.72
CA SER A 85 10.47 -2.69 -8.09
C SER A 85 11.69 -2.91 -8.98
N ILE A 86 11.84 -4.07 -9.60
CA ILE A 86 12.94 -4.34 -10.55
C ILE A 86 12.87 -3.39 -11.77
N GLN A 87 11.67 -3.11 -12.28
CA GLN A 87 11.46 -2.15 -13.37
C GLN A 87 11.81 -0.72 -12.95
N VAL A 88 11.44 -0.31 -11.73
CA VAL A 88 11.80 0.98 -11.16
C VAL A 88 13.32 1.09 -11.03
N ASP A 89 13.99 0.10 -10.45
CA ASP A 89 15.46 0.11 -10.27
C ASP A 89 16.20 0.30 -11.59
N ALA A 90 15.73 -0.35 -12.67
CA ALA A 90 16.25 -0.10 -14.00
C ALA A 90 15.95 1.34 -14.46
N TYR A 91 14.72 1.81 -14.29
CA TYR A 91 14.31 3.15 -14.71
C TYR A 91 15.10 4.27 -14.01
N LEU A 92 15.52 4.09 -12.75
CA LEU A 92 16.29 5.09 -11.98
C LEU A 92 17.51 5.62 -12.74
N LYS A 93 18.14 4.76 -13.55
CA LYS A 93 19.34 5.09 -14.32
C LYS A 93 19.09 5.15 -15.83
N TYR A 94 18.29 4.25 -16.38
CA TYR A 94 18.19 4.07 -17.83
C TYR A 94 17.17 4.97 -18.53
N HIS A 95 16.43 5.82 -17.79
CA HIS A 95 15.59 6.85 -18.40
C HIS A 95 16.39 8.00 -19.04
N MET A 96 17.69 8.11 -18.73
CA MET A 96 18.60 9.07 -19.33
C MET A 96 19.09 8.54 -20.69
N GLU A 97 18.46 8.99 -21.77
CA GLU A 97 18.80 8.56 -23.14
C GLU A 97 20.00 9.32 -23.73
N ASP A 98 20.23 10.56 -23.29
CA ASP A 98 21.40 11.34 -23.73
C ASP A 98 22.69 10.76 -23.13
N THR A 99 23.67 10.49 -23.99
CA THR A 99 24.90 9.78 -23.62
C THR A 99 25.78 10.58 -22.66
N GLN A 100 25.83 11.91 -22.82
CA GLN A 100 26.63 12.78 -21.96
C GLN A 100 25.99 12.89 -20.58
N VAL A 101 24.66 13.09 -20.52
CA VAL A 101 23.87 13.11 -19.29
C VAL A 101 23.99 11.77 -18.54
N PHE A 102 23.88 10.65 -19.26
CA PHE A 102 24.00 9.31 -18.70
C PHE A 102 25.40 9.04 -18.15
N TYR A 103 26.45 9.40 -18.90
CA TYR A 103 27.85 9.21 -18.48
C TYR A 103 28.17 10.03 -17.21
N ASN A 104 27.67 11.26 -17.15
CA ASN A 104 27.85 12.16 -16.01
C ASN A 104 26.87 11.88 -14.85
N GLN A 105 25.85 11.05 -15.05
CA GLN A 105 24.77 10.75 -14.10
C GLN A 105 24.07 12.02 -13.58
N GLU A 106 23.78 12.95 -14.48
CA GLU A 106 23.28 14.28 -14.10
C GLU A 106 21.82 14.27 -13.61
N ASP A 107 20.99 13.35 -14.12
CA ASP A 107 19.57 13.19 -13.74
C ASP A 107 19.32 11.82 -13.09
N LEU A 108 20.19 11.40 -12.16
CA LEU A 108 20.01 10.14 -11.45
C LEU A 108 18.85 10.23 -10.45
N TRP A 109 17.87 9.32 -10.59
CA TRP A 109 16.75 9.21 -9.66
C TRP A 109 17.10 8.22 -8.54
N GLN A 110 16.40 8.33 -7.41
CA GLN A 110 16.50 7.41 -6.29
C GLN A 110 15.13 7.13 -5.68
N LEU A 111 15.05 5.99 -4.98
CA LEU A 111 13.91 5.70 -4.12
C LEU A 111 13.92 6.67 -2.93
N PRO A 112 12.77 7.31 -2.62
CA PRO A 112 12.67 8.10 -1.41
C PRO A 112 12.82 7.21 -0.18
N ASN A 113 13.29 7.81 0.91
CA ASN A 113 13.25 7.17 2.22
C ASN A 113 11.99 7.58 2.97
N GLU A 114 11.52 6.73 3.87
CA GLU A 114 10.49 6.99 4.88
C GLU A 114 10.99 6.64 6.28
N ILE A 115 10.26 7.07 7.32
CA ILE A 115 10.47 6.60 8.69
C ILE A 115 9.40 5.56 9.02
N TYR A 116 9.81 4.32 9.23
CA TYR A 116 8.95 3.26 9.74
C TYR A 116 9.34 2.91 11.18
N GLY A 117 8.43 3.14 12.12
CA GLY A 117 8.74 3.15 13.54
C GLY A 117 9.81 4.21 13.83
N ASP A 118 11.03 3.75 14.13
CA ASP A 118 12.20 4.59 14.41
C ASP A 118 13.30 4.44 13.34
N ILE A 119 13.03 3.69 12.27
CA ILE A 119 14.01 3.29 11.28
C ILE A 119 13.78 4.05 9.99
N ARG A 120 14.84 4.68 9.49
CA ARG A 120 14.88 5.21 8.13
C ARG A 120 15.14 4.07 7.14
N LEU A 121 14.24 3.90 6.18
CA LEU A 121 14.33 2.87 5.14
C LEU A 121 13.77 3.38 3.80
N GLU A 122 14.06 2.67 2.72
CA GLU A 122 13.55 2.99 1.39
C GLU A 122 12.05 2.67 1.27
N MET A 123 11.30 3.56 0.65
CA MET A 123 9.87 3.36 0.42
C MET A 123 9.62 2.17 -0.50
N GLU A 124 8.62 1.37 -0.14
CA GLU A 124 8.14 0.27 -0.97
C GLU A 124 6.94 0.72 -1.82
N PRO A 125 6.77 0.17 -3.04
CA PRO A 125 5.55 0.39 -3.82
C PRO A 125 4.29 0.04 -3.03
N TYR A 126 3.26 0.89 -3.11
CA TYR A 126 1.97 0.66 -2.46
C TYR A 126 0.82 0.74 -3.45
N TYR A 127 -0.23 -0.03 -3.14
CA TYR A 127 -1.43 -0.07 -3.95
C TYR A 127 -2.37 1.06 -3.54
N ILE A 128 -2.95 1.76 -4.50
CA ILE A 128 -3.83 2.88 -4.26
C ILE A 128 -4.89 2.98 -5.37
N ILE A 129 -6.09 3.43 -5.01
CA ILE A 129 -7.13 3.80 -5.98
C ILE A 129 -7.12 5.32 -6.09
N ILE A 130 -6.85 5.83 -7.28
CA ILE A 130 -6.84 7.27 -7.56
C ILE A 130 -7.43 7.53 -8.93
N LYS A 131 -7.90 8.77 -9.14
CA LYS A 131 -8.20 9.30 -10.46
C LYS A 131 -7.00 10.11 -10.94
N LEU A 132 -6.41 9.74 -12.07
CA LEU A 132 -5.32 10.54 -12.65
C LEU A 132 -5.84 11.87 -13.20
N PRO A 133 -4.98 12.90 -13.29
CA PRO A 133 -5.29 14.08 -14.10
C PRO A 133 -5.64 13.65 -15.52
N ASP A 134 -6.67 14.27 -16.11
CA ASP A 134 -7.19 14.00 -17.46
C ASP A 134 -7.95 12.67 -17.65
N GLU A 135 -8.10 11.85 -16.61
CA GLU A 135 -8.93 10.63 -16.64
C GLU A 135 -10.27 10.85 -15.93
N ASP A 136 -11.33 10.24 -16.46
CA ASP A 136 -12.70 10.41 -15.92
C ASP A 136 -13.06 9.41 -14.83
N LYS A 137 -12.24 8.36 -14.61
CA LYS A 137 -12.54 7.25 -13.71
C LYS A 137 -11.40 6.99 -12.74
N GLU A 138 -11.76 6.59 -11.52
CA GLU A 138 -10.82 6.01 -10.57
C GLU A 138 -10.30 4.68 -11.10
N GLU A 139 -9.00 4.46 -10.94
CA GLU A 139 -8.34 3.23 -11.33
C GLU A 139 -7.42 2.75 -10.19
N PHE A 140 -7.23 1.44 -10.12
CA PHE A 140 -6.32 0.82 -9.16
C PHE A 140 -4.89 0.80 -9.69
N PHE A 141 -3.96 1.37 -8.92
CA PHE A 141 -2.56 1.50 -9.28
C PHE A 141 -1.65 0.86 -8.23
N LEU A 142 -0.48 0.40 -8.68
CA LEU A 142 0.69 0.25 -7.83
C LEU A 142 1.58 1.48 -8.04
N LEU A 143 1.81 2.28 -7.00
CA LEU A 143 2.49 3.59 -7.11
C LEU A 143 3.76 3.65 -6.25
N LEU A 144 4.75 4.42 -6.71
CA LEU A 144 5.95 4.75 -5.95
C LEU A 144 6.44 6.18 -6.29
N PRO A 145 6.53 7.10 -5.30
CA PRO A 145 7.14 8.42 -5.51
C PRO A 145 8.64 8.36 -5.81
N MET A 146 9.18 9.42 -6.43
CA MET A 146 10.58 9.52 -6.83
C MET A 146 11.23 10.83 -6.39
N THR A 147 12.49 10.74 -5.96
CA THR A 147 13.35 11.89 -5.64
C THR A 147 14.65 11.81 -6.46
N PRO A 148 15.34 12.93 -6.69
CA PRO A 148 16.65 12.92 -7.32
C PRO A 148 17.72 12.46 -6.31
N SER A 149 18.82 11.85 -6.77
CA SER A 149 19.86 11.22 -5.93
C SER A 149 20.45 12.09 -4.80
N ARG A 150 20.35 13.42 -4.89
CA ARG A 150 20.97 14.37 -3.93
C ARG A 150 20.00 15.35 -3.28
N LYS A 151 18.69 15.20 -3.51
CA LYS A 151 17.69 16.07 -2.89
C LYS A 151 16.50 15.25 -2.42
N ASP A 152 15.84 15.74 -1.38
CA ASP A 152 14.67 15.08 -0.81
C ASP A 152 13.34 15.62 -1.36
N ASN A 153 13.36 16.56 -2.30
CA ASN A 153 12.13 17.03 -2.96
C ASN A 153 11.68 16.03 -4.03
N MET A 154 10.37 15.86 -4.21
CA MET A 154 9.87 14.98 -5.27
C MET A 154 10.08 15.61 -6.63
N ILE A 155 10.29 14.73 -7.61
CA ILE A 155 10.43 15.06 -9.03
C ILE A 155 9.42 14.32 -9.89
N GLY A 156 8.75 13.32 -9.33
CA GLY A 156 7.78 12.51 -10.04
C GLY A 156 7.32 11.33 -9.22
N TRP A 157 6.55 10.48 -9.86
CA TRP A 157 6.17 9.16 -9.37
C TRP A 157 6.06 8.19 -10.54
N LEU A 158 6.23 6.92 -10.25
CA LEU A 158 5.99 5.82 -11.17
C LEU A 158 4.73 5.09 -10.72
N ALA A 159 3.93 4.62 -11.65
CA ALA A 159 2.82 3.73 -11.35
C ALA A 159 2.67 2.61 -12.37
N ALA A 160 2.05 1.52 -11.95
CA ALA A 160 1.58 0.45 -12.83
C ALA A 160 0.06 0.30 -12.68
N ARG A 161 -0.65 0.30 -13.82
CA ARG A 161 -2.10 0.08 -13.89
C ARG A 161 -2.45 -1.36 -13.51
N CYS A 162 -3.45 -1.53 -12.66
CA CYS A 162 -3.95 -2.84 -12.21
C CYS A 162 -5.31 -3.21 -12.81
N ASP A 163 -6.02 -2.27 -13.43
CA ASP A 163 -7.35 -2.53 -13.99
C ASP A 163 -7.27 -2.79 -15.50
N LEU A 164 -8.27 -3.49 -16.03
CA LEU A 164 -8.43 -3.69 -17.48
C LEU A 164 -9.15 -2.49 -18.11
N PRO A 165 -8.85 -2.15 -19.38
CA PRO A 165 -8.01 -2.88 -20.33
C PRO A 165 -6.50 -2.60 -20.22
N ASP A 166 -6.11 -1.59 -19.44
CA ASP A 166 -4.74 -1.06 -19.42
C ASP A 166 -3.78 -1.77 -18.44
N TYR A 167 -4.15 -2.96 -17.98
CA TYR A 167 -3.41 -3.74 -17.00
C TYR A 167 -1.94 -3.91 -17.40
N GLY A 168 -1.04 -3.52 -16.50
CA GLY A 168 0.41 -3.64 -16.69
C GLY A 168 1.04 -2.49 -17.47
N ASN A 169 0.27 -1.51 -17.94
CA ASN A 169 0.83 -0.27 -18.45
C ASN A 169 1.55 0.49 -17.32
N LEU A 170 2.80 0.87 -17.60
CA LEU A 170 3.63 1.64 -16.67
C LEU A 170 3.55 3.11 -17.04
N ILE A 171 3.37 3.95 -16.01
CA ILE A 171 3.30 5.39 -16.13
C ILE A 171 4.46 6.01 -15.37
N VAL A 172 5.08 7.00 -15.98
CA VAL A 172 6.03 7.89 -15.31
C VAL A 172 5.45 9.29 -15.38
N TYR A 173 5.07 9.83 -14.23
CA TYR A 173 4.59 11.21 -14.14
C TYR A 173 5.69 12.09 -13.57
N LYS A 174 6.16 13.05 -14.38
CA LYS A 174 7.19 14.01 -13.99
C LYS A 174 6.53 15.28 -13.49
N LEU A 175 6.91 15.72 -12.30
CA LEU A 175 6.39 16.94 -11.70
C LEU A 175 6.99 18.18 -12.39
N PRO A 176 6.23 19.29 -12.44
CA PRO A 176 6.74 20.56 -12.95
C PRO A 176 8.00 21.02 -12.21
N LYS A 177 9.04 21.44 -12.95
CA LYS A 177 10.34 21.84 -12.36
C LYS A 177 10.31 23.21 -11.67
N ASP A 178 9.30 24.01 -11.94
CA ASP A 178 9.06 25.34 -11.39
C ASP A 178 8.37 25.31 -10.01
N LYS A 179 7.74 24.18 -9.64
CA LYS A 179 7.05 24.01 -8.36
C LYS A 179 7.84 23.07 -7.45
N LEU A 180 8.11 23.54 -6.23
CA LEU A 180 8.69 22.68 -5.19
C LEU A 180 7.61 21.75 -4.62
N VAL A 181 7.76 20.45 -4.84
CA VAL A 181 6.93 19.43 -4.21
C VAL A 181 7.75 18.72 -3.13
N TYR A 182 7.24 18.71 -1.90
CA TYR A 182 7.95 18.10 -0.78
C TYR A 182 8.08 16.59 -0.96
N GLY A 183 9.23 16.00 -0.67
CA GLY A 183 9.32 14.53 -0.60
C GLY A 183 9.02 13.96 0.78
N PRO A 184 8.89 12.62 0.85
CA PRO A 184 8.53 11.91 2.08
C PRO A 184 9.40 12.33 3.27
N MET A 185 10.74 12.28 3.15
CA MET A 185 11.65 12.74 4.23
C MET A 185 11.48 14.21 4.63
N GLN A 186 11.02 15.09 3.74
CA GLN A 186 10.75 16.48 4.10
C GLN A 186 9.45 16.60 4.90
N ILE A 187 8.44 15.79 4.58
CA ILE A 187 7.21 15.68 5.37
C ILE A 187 7.51 15.08 6.74
N GLU A 188 8.30 14.03 6.80
CA GLU A 188 8.84 13.43 8.03
C GLU A 188 9.48 14.47 8.96
N ALA A 189 10.37 15.30 8.41
CA ALA A 189 11.00 16.37 9.17
C ALA A 189 9.99 17.41 9.68
N ARG A 190 8.96 17.73 8.90
CA ARG A 190 7.89 18.67 9.29
C ARG A 190 6.98 18.10 10.38
N VAL A 191 6.65 16.81 10.31
CA VAL A 191 5.92 16.10 11.37
C VAL A 191 6.67 16.21 12.69
N ASN A 192 7.97 15.94 12.69
CA ASN A 192 8.82 16.04 13.88
C ASN A 192 8.93 17.48 14.43
N GLN A 193 8.77 18.49 13.56
CA GLN A 193 8.76 19.90 13.98
C GLN A 193 7.43 20.32 14.63
N GLN A 194 6.35 19.55 14.47
CA GLN A 194 5.08 19.85 15.11
C GLN A 194 5.16 19.56 16.61
N THR A 195 5.01 20.62 17.41
CA THR A 195 5.14 20.53 18.87
C THR A 195 4.04 19.67 19.48
N GLU A 196 2.81 19.73 18.95
CA GLU A 196 1.68 18.95 19.45
C GLU A 196 1.87 17.44 19.22
N ILE A 197 2.27 17.06 18.01
CA ILE A 197 2.59 15.68 17.64
C ILE A 197 3.72 15.13 18.52
N SER A 198 4.82 15.88 18.66
CA SER A 198 5.96 15.49 19.49
C SER A 198 5.58 15.27 20.95
N ARG A 199 4.66 16.07 21.51
CA ARG A 199 4.14 15.89 22.88
C ARG A 199 3.34 14.60 23.00
N GLU A 200 2.42 14.34 22.07
CA GLU A 200 1.61 13.11 22.09
C GLU A 200 2.47 11.86 21.95
N PHE A 201 3.45 11.85 21.04
CA PHE A 201 4.38 10.75 20.89
C PHE A 201 5.18 10.50 22.17
N SER A 202 5.69 11.57 22.80
CA SER A 202 6.42 11.46 24.07
C SER A 202 5.56 10.97 25.23
N LEU A 203 4.24 11.15 25.18
CA LEU A 203 3.29 10.66 26.19
C LEU A 203 2.93 9.18 25.95
N TRP A 204 2.77 8.79 24.69
CA TRP A 204 2.43 7.41 24.31
C TRP A 204 3.61 6.45 24.35
N ASP A 205 4.82 6.96 24.12
CA ASP A 205 6.06 6.20 24.25
C ASP A 205 6.54 6.17 25.72
N GLN A 206 5.61 5.88 26.65
CA GLN A 206 5.87 5.75 28.09
C GLN A 206 5.37 4.41 28.63
N ARG A 207 5.88 4.02 29.81
CA ARG A 207 5.31 2.94 30.66
C ARG A 207 5.04 1.62 29.91
N GLY A 208 6.02 1.15 29.15
CA GLY A 208 5.91 -0.15 28.46
C GLY A 208 5.10 -0.11 27.17
N SER A 209 4.89 1.07 26.59
CA SER A 209 4.30 1.25 25.26
C SER A 209 5.34 1.82 24.29
N ARG A 210 5.15 1.54 22.99
CA ARG A 210 5.94 2.02 21.86
C ARG A 210 5.05 2.63 20.81
N VAL A 211 5.39 3.82 20.35
CA VAL A 211 4.77 4.42 19.15
C VAL A 211 5.42 3.83 17.91
N VAL A 212 4.63 3.35 16.96
CA VAL A 212 5.10 2.83 15.68
C VAL A 212 4.50 3.66 14.57
N ARG A 213 5.36 4.40 13.88
CA ARG A 213 5.02 5.13 12.65
C ARG A 213 4.89 4.15 11.49
N GLY A 214 3.75 4.17 10.80
CA GLY A 214 3.46 3.27 9.68
C GLY A 214 4.09 3.73 8.37
N ASN A 215 3.75 3.05 7.28
CA ASN A 215 4.19 3.45 5.95
C ASN A 215 3.51 4.76 5.53
N MET A 216 4.27 5.66 4.89
CA MET A 216 3.74 6.89 4.34
C MET A 216 3.14 6.64 2.96
N LEU A 217 1.92 7.13 2.73
CA LEU A 217 1.29 7.18 1.42
C LEU A 217 1.38 8.61 0.89
N ALA A 218 1.96 8.80 -0.30
CA ALA A 218 2.03 10.08 -1.00
C ALA A 218 1.00 10.09 -2.15
N ILE A 219 -0.17 10.61 -1.86
CA ILE A 219 -1.33 10.54 -2.75
C ILE A 219 -1.35 11.76 -3.67
N PRO A 220 -1.23 11.58 -5.00
CA PRO A 220 -1.33 12.70 -5.94
C PRO A 220 -2.77 13.23 -5.95
N VAL A 221 -2.91 14.55 -5.86
CA VAL A 221 -4.18 15.28 -5.96
C VAL A 221 -3.93 16.53 -6.79
N GLU A 222 -4.49 16.56 -8.00
CA GLU A 222 -4.22 17.59 -9.02
C GLU A 222 -2.70 17.80 -9.20
N ASP A 223 -2.20 19.02 -9.02
CA ASP A 223 -0.78 19.38 -9.11
C ASP A 223 -0.05 19.32 -7.76
N SER A 224 -0.57 18.55 -6.79
CA SER A 224 -0.06 18.48 -5.43
C SER A 224 -0.13 17.07 -4.84
N PHE A 225 0.29 16.93 -3.58
CA PHE A 225 0.24 15.67 -2.85
C PHE A 225 -0.36 15.85 -1.47
N ILE A 226 -1.12 14.84 -1.07
CA ILE A 226 -1.52 14.61 0.32
C ILE A 226 -0.71 13.43 0.83
N TYR A 227 -0.05 13.62 1.96
CA TYR A 227 0.69 12.57 2.63
C TYR A 227 -0.15 12.06 3.78
N ILE A 228 -0.24 10.74 3.90
CA ILE A 228 -0.99 10.07 4.96
C ILE A 228 -0.07 9.05 5.62
N GLU A 229 0.02 9.12 6.93
CA GLU A 229 0.86 8.23 7.72
C GLU A 229 0.09 7.75 8.95
N PRO A 230 -0.20 6.45 9.08
CA PRO A 230 -0.85 5.91 10.26
C PRO A 230 0.15 5.80 11.40
N VAL A 231 -0.31 6.10 12.62
CA VAL A 231 0.47 5.96 13.86
C VAL A 231 -0.17 4.90 14.72
N TYR A 232 0.60 3.89 15.06
CA TYR A 232 0.18 2.77 15.88
C TYR A 232 0.79 2.81 17.27
N LEU A 233 0.16 2.08 18.19
CA LEU A 233 0.67 1.84 19.54
C LEU A 233 0.88 0.33 19.74
N GLU A 234 2.06 -0.05 20.21
CA GLU A 234 2.44 -1.44 20.52
C GLU A 234 2.88 -1.53 21.98
N ALA A 235 2.59 -2.66 22.65
CA ALA A 235 3.12 -2.92 23.98
C ALA A 235 4.59 -3.39 23.89
N LYS A 236 5.50 -2.73 24.61
CA LYS A 236 6.88 -3.19 24.77
C LYS A 236 6.88 -4.44 25.65
N GLN A 237 7.33 -5.57 25.12
CA GLN A 237 7.75 -6.70 25.95
C GLN A 237 9.25 -6.58 26.23
N ASP A 238 9.63 -6.70 27.50
CA ASP A 238 11.02 -6.94 27.91
C ASP A 238 11.46 -8.31 27.39
N THR A 239 11.86 -8.38 26.13
CA THR A 239 12.58 -9.55 25.62
C THR A 239 14.01 -9.41 26.12
N PRO A 240 14.51 -10.31 26.99
CA PRO A 240 15.89 -10.22 27.46
C PRO A 240 16.80 -10.36 26.24
N GLU A 241 17.55 -9.29 25.98
CA GLU A 241 18.57 -9.19 24.96
C GLU A 241 19.48 -10.41 25.09
N LYS A 242 19.47 -11.31 24.10
CA LYS A 242 20.43 -12.41 24.05
C LYS A 242 21.83 -11.79 24.07
N ALA A 243 22.54 -11.98 25.16
CA ALA A 243 23.88 -11.46 25.38
C ALA A 243 24.76 -11.68 24.14
N SER A 244 25.18 -10.58 23.52
CA SER A 244 26.21 -10.62 22.48
C SER A 244 27.50 -11.19 23.10
N PRO A 245 28.13 -12.23 22.50
CA PRO A 245 29.38 -12.73 23.02
C PRO A 245 30.46 -11.65 22.89
N MET A 246 31.11 -11.31 24.00
CA MET A 246 32.32 -10.47 24.02
C MET A 246 33.37 -11.06 23.07
N GLN A 247 33.59 -10.39 21.94
CA GLN A 247 34.69 -10.71 21.04
C GLN A 247 35.98 -10.11 21.61
N GLN A 248 36.81 -10.96 22.21
CA GLN A 248 38.18 -10.62 22.57
C GLN A 248 39.04 -10.54 21.30
N SER A 249 39.60 -9.38 21.01
CA SER A 249 40.58 -9.20 19.93
C SER A 249 41.95 -9.76 20.33
N PRO A 250 42.61 -10.60 19.52
CA PRO A 250 44.04 -10.79 19.60
C PRO A 250 44.76 -9.66 18.87
N ARG A 251 45.76 -9.06 19.54
CA ARG A 251 46.74 -8.15 18.93
C ARG A 251 47.62 -8.94 17.93
N GLY A 252 47.80 -8.38 16.73
CA GLY A 252 49.05 -8.59 15.98
C GLY A 252 48.94 -8.83 14.47
N ALA A 253 49.23 -7.74 13.74
CA ALA A 253 50.12 -7.70 12.57
C ALA A 253 49.57 -7.81 11.12
N PHE A 254 50.09 -6.87 10.33
CA PHE A 254 50.18 -6.73 8.87
C PHE A 254 49.00 -6.11 8.09
N SER A 255 49.21 -4.83 7.78
CA SER A 255 48.44 -4.02 6.82
C SER A 255 49.05 -4.16 5.42
N LYS A 256 48.21 -4.37 4.40
CA LYS A 256 48.53 -4.12 2.98
C LYS A 256 47.48 -3.15 2.44
N PRO A 257 47.86 -2.13 1.65
CA PRO A 257 46.92 -1.16 1.10
C PRO A 257 46.27 -1.74 -0.16
N GLN A 258 44.93 -1.73 -0.23
CA GLN A 258 44.20 -2.00 -1.46
C GLN A 258 43.24 -0.85 -1.78
N ALA A 259 43.35 -0.42 -3.03
CA ALA A 259 42.76 0.76 -3.62
C ALA A 259 41.23 0.78 -3.59
N GLY A 260 40.69 1.99 -3.55
CA GLY A 260 39.27 2.29 -3.40
C GLY A 260 38.39 1.68 -4.49
N THR A 261 37.31 1.07 -4.04
CA THR A 261 36.07 0.91 -4.80
C THR A 261 34.95 1.06 -3.78
N GLN A 262 34.39 2.26 -3.68
CA GLN A 262 33.17 2.50 -2.91
C GLN A 262 32.00 1.93 -3.72
N GLY A 263 31.82 0.60 -3.63
CA GLY A 263 30.54 -0.04 -3.93
C GLY A 263 29.77 -0.15 -2.62
N GLY A 264 28.88 0.79 -2.36
CA GLY A 264 27.97 0.73 -1.22
C GLY A 264 27.02 -0.45 -1.40
N THR A 265 27.27 -1.54 -0.68
CA THR A 265 26.28 -2.59 -0.45
C THR A 265 25.30 -2.06 0.59
N LEU A 266 24.22 -1.42 0.11
CA LEU A 266 23.04 -1.12 0.92
C LEU A 266 22.33 -2.45 1.19
N ALA A 267 22.68 -3.09 2.29
CA ALA A 267 21.85 -4.14 2.86
C ALA A 267 20.49 -3.51 3.18
N SER A 268 19.46 -3.91 2.44
CA SER A 268 18.06 -3.60 2.74
C SER A 268 17.80 -3.95 4.20
N ARG A 269 17.65 -2.93 5.05
CA ARG A 269 17.18 -3.13 6.43
C ARG A 269 15.70 -3.52 6.32
N GLU A 270 15.44 -4.81 6.40
CA GLU A 270 14.07 -5.34 6.39
C GLU A 270 13.26 -4.68 7.51
N LYS A 271 11.99 -4.37 7.21
CA LYS A 271 11.05 -3.85 8.21
C LYS A 271 11.02 -4.83 9.38
N PRO A 272 11.22 -4.36 10.64
CA PRO A 272 11.16 -5.25 11.78
C PRO A 272 9.77 -5.91 11.80
N ALA A 273 9.77 -7.25 11.84
CA ALA A 273 8.53 -8.01 11.93
C ALA A 273 7.81 -7.59 13.23
N ILE A 274 6.53 -7.23 13.09
CA ILE A 274 5.65 -7.00 14.23
C ILE A 274 5.65 -8.28 15.07
N SER A 275 6.00 -8.16 16.35
CA SER A 275 6.00 -9.30 17.27
C SER A 275 4.59 -9.88 17.34
N SER A 276 4.45 -11.19 17.14
CA SER A 276 3.15 -11.89 17.16
C SER A 276 2.43 -11.85 18.53
N ALA A 277 3.03 -11.24 19.54
CA ALA A 277 2.51 -11.18 20.90
C ALA A 277 1.61 -9.95 21.17
N SER A 278 1.61 -8.91 20.34
CA SER A 278 0.68 -7.78 20.45
C SER A 278 0.45 -7.13 19.09
N LEU A 279 -0.77 -7.23 18.56
CA LEU A 279 -1.15 -6.54 17.33
C LEU A 279 -1.15 -5.01 17.60
N PRO A 280 -0.43 -4.22 16.78
CA PRO A 280 -0.38 -2.77 16.95
C PRO A 280 -1.75 -2.15 16.71
N GLU A 281 -2.19 -1.27 17.61
CA GLU A 281 -3.48 -0.59 17.52
C GLU A 281 -3.31 0.76 16.80
N LEU A 282 -4.16 1.03 15.79
CA LEU A 282 -4.18 2.34 15.14
C LEU A 282 -4.62 3.40 16.14
N LYS A 283 -3.74 4.35 16.44
CA LYS A 283 -3.99 5.41 17.41
C LYS A 283 -4.36 6.74 16.77
N ARG A 284 -3.65 7.10 15.70
CA ARG A 284 -3.84 8.35 14.95
C ARG A 284 -3.50 8.16 13.49
N ILE A 285 -3.91 9.16 12.71
CA ILE A 285 -3.50 9.37 11.34
C ILE A 285 -2.90 10.76 11.25
N ILE A 286 -1.66 10.83 10.82
CA ILE A 286 -1.03 12.07 10.41
C ILE A 286 -1.40 12.30 8.95
N ALA A 287 -1.80 13.52 8.64
CA ALA A 287 -1.92 13.96 7.27
C ALA A 287 -1.09 15.23 7.05
N ALA A 288 -0.57 15.41 5.84
CA ALA A 288 0.13 16.62 5.46
C ALA A 288 -0.20 17.03 4.01
N SER A 289 -0.30 18.34 3.76
CA SER A 289 -0.32 18.91 2.42
C SER A 289 0.34 20.29 2.45
N GLY A 290 1.31 20.49 1.55
CA GLY A 290 2.13 21.70 1.53
C GLY A 290 2.78 21.96 2.90
N ASN A 291 2.44 23.09 3.52
CA ASN A 291 2.99 23.48 4.83
C ASN A 291 2.12 23.05 6.02
N LYS A 292 0.96 22.46 5.78
CA LYS A 292 0.01 22.06 6.83
C LYS A 292 0.26 20.60 7.19
N VAL A 293 0.43 20.35 8.49
CA VAL A 293 0.56 19.02 9.06
C VAL A 293 -0.41 18.93 10.22
N VAL A 294 -1.23 17.89 10.25
CA VAL A 294 -2.22 17.64 11.30
C VAL A 294 -2.16 16.18 11.72
N MET A 295 -2.56 15.92 12.95
CA MET A 295 -2.73 14.55 13.46
C MET A 295 -4.14 14.43 14.03
N HIS A 296 -4.86 13.40 13.60
CA HIS A 296 -6.26 13.20 13.97
C HIS A 296 -6.56 11.73 14.29
N GLU A 297 -7.66 11.45 14.98
CA GLU A 297 -8.04 10.09 15.36
C GLU A 297 -8.57 9.26 14.19
N LYS A 298 -9.21 9.94 13.24
CA LYS A 298 -9.84 9.37 12.04
C LYS A 298 -9.35 10.05 10.79
N LEU A 299 -9.32 9.30 9.69
CA LEU A 299 -8.86 9.76 8.38
C LEU A 299 -9.67 10.96 7.89
N ASP A 300 -11.00 10.86 7.95
CA ASP A 300 -11.90 11.93 7.48
C ASP A 300 -11.63 13.25 8.20
N GLY A 301 -11.38 13.20 9.50
CA GLY A 301 -11.04 14.40 10.27
C GLY A 301 -9.65 14.95 9.93
N ALA A 302 -8.67 14.08 9.64
CA ALA A 302 -7.35 14.52 9.16
C ALA A 302 -7.46 15.20 7.78
N LEU A 303 -8.28 14.64 6.88
CA LEU A 303 -8.51 15.20 5.55
C LEU A 303 -9.27 16.52 5.61
N LYS A 304 -10.37 16.61 6.37
CA LYS A 304 -11.12 17.86 6.61
C LYS A 304 -10.20 18.93 7.18
N ALA A 305 -9.38 18.56 8.16
CA ALA A 305 -8.43 19.49 8.76
C ALA A 305 -7.39 20.00 7.76
N ILE A 306 -7.06 19.30 6.67
CA ILE A 306 -6.10 19.79 5.66
C ILE A 306 -6.76 20.51 4.51
N LEU A 307 -7.83 19.94 3.96
CA LEU A 307 -8.48 20.37 2.73
C LEU A 307 -9.59 21.41 2.97
N GLY A 308 -10.07 21.56 4.21
CA GLY A 308 -11.20 22.42 4.57
C GLY A 308 -12.52 21.65 4.71
N ASP A 309 -13.57 22.35 5.11
CA ASP A 309 -14.88 21.76 5.45
C ASP A 309 -15.73 21.36 4.23
N ASP A 310 -15.31 21.70 3.01
CA ASP A 310 -16.02 21.37 1.76
C ASP A 310 -15.73 19.96 1.23
N LEU A 311 -15.26 19.05 2.08
CA LEU A 311 -15.19 17.64 1.71
C LEU A 311 -16.59 17.04 1.74
N PRO A 312 -17.07 16.39 0.65
CA PRO A 312 -18.31 15.64 0.71
C PRO A 312 -18.20 14.62 1.84
N GLU A 313 -19.24 14.53 2.68
CA GLU A 313 -19.31 13.43 3.62
C GLU A 313 -19.17 12.13 2.82
N ILE A 314 -18.16 11.33 3.15
CA ILE A 314 -17.99 10.00 2.55
C ILE A 314 -19.10 9.13 3.13
N THR A 315 -20.31 9.26 2.59
CA THR A 315 -21.30 8.20 2.65
C THR A 315 -20.73 7.11 1.76
N ALA A 316 -20.15 6.07 2.35
CA ALA A 316 -19.74 4.88 1.62
C ALA A 316 -20.92 4.45 0.73
N ALA A 317 -20.81 4.69 -0.58
CA ALA A 317 -21.80 4.29 -1.56
C ALA A 317 -21.64 2.79 -1.79
N TYR A 318 -22.10 2.01 -0.82
CA TYR A 318 -22.75 0.75 -1.13
C TYR A 318 -24.15 1.13 -1.60
N GLU A 319 -24.61 0.55 -2.71
CA GLU A 319 -25.97 0.73 -3.21
C GLU A 319 -26.98 0.28 -2.15
N THR A 320 -27.36 1.19 -1.27
CA THR A 320 -28.49 1.01 -0.37
C THR A 320 -29.76 1.16 -1.18
N SER A 321 -30.39 0.02 -1.44
CA SER A 321 -31.78 -0.08 -1.85
C SER A 321 -32.68 0.66 -0.84
N ASP A 322 -33.50 1.57 -1.38
CA ASP A 322 -34.70 2.19 -0.81
C ASP A 322 -34.61 2.93 0.54
N GLN A 323 -34.66 4.25 0.43
CA GLN A 323 -34.85 5.20 1.53
C GLN A 323 -36.13 4.94 2.33
N ILE A 324 -36.00 4.71 3.63
CA ILE A 324 -37.11 4.82 4.57
C ILE A 324 -37.35 6.31 4.85
N LYS A 325 -38.46 6.84 4.32
CA LYS A 325 -38.93 8.19 4.62
C LYS A 325 -39.23 8.33 6.12
N SER A 326 -38.64 9.35 6.75
CA SER A 326 -38.73 9.71 8.18
C SER A 326 -40.16 9.92 8.75
N GLY A 327 -41.21 9.85 7.92
CA GLY A 327 -42.62 9.98 8.33
C GLY A 327 -43.38 8.69 8.68
N ALA A 328 -42.78 7.49 8.51
CA ALA A 328 -43.51 6.23 8.63
C ALA A 328 -43.95 5.90 10.08
N PRO A 329 -45.15 5.32 10.31
CA PRO A 329 -45.61 4.89 11.63
C PRO A 329 -44.69 3.82 12.25
N LEU A 330 -44.60 3.79 13.59
CA LEU A 330 -43.69 2.89 14.35
C LEU A 330 -43.86 1.40 13.97
N THR A 331 -45.08 1.01 13.64
CA THR A 331 -45.44 -0.34 13.20
C THR A 331 -44.86 -0.71 11.83
N GLU A 332 -44.64 0.27 10.95
CA GLU A 332 -44.02 0.07 9.64
C GLU A 332 -42.50 -0.08 9.77
N ILE A 333 -41.87 0.69 10.66
CA ILE A 333 -40.43 0.59 10.97
C ILE A 333 -40.10 -0.78 11.57
N ALA A 334 -40.91 -1.25 12.53
CA ALA A 334 -40.77 -2.59 13.10
C ALA A 334 -41.01 -3.71 12.06
N GLY A 335 -41.95 -3.50 11.13
CA GLY A 335 -42.21 -4.41 10.02
C GLY A 335 -41.00 -4.57 9.09
N LYS A 336 -40.36 -3.46 8.72
CA LYS A 336 -39.14 -3.46 7.88
C LYS A 336 -37.96 -4.12 8.58
N ALA A 337 -37.75 -3.85 9.87
CA ALA A 337 -36.72 -4.54 10.66
C ALA A 337 -36.90 -6.07 10.61
N LEU A 338 -38.13 -6.55 10.82
CA LEU A 338 -38.41 -7.99 10.75
C LEU A 338 -38.14 -8.58 9.36
N GLU A 339 -38.39 -7.80 8.30
CA GLU A 339 -38.15 -8.21 6.92
C GLU A 339 -36.66 -8.37 6.60
N HIS A 340 -35.84 -7.38 6.94
CA HIS A 340 -34.38 -7.45 6.79
C HIS A 340 -33.78 -8.60 7.60
N TYR A 341 -34.28 -8.83 8.83
CA TYR A 341 -33.85 -9.99 9.63
C TYR A 341 -34.20 -11.35 8.98
N ARG A 342 -35.35 -11.44 8.29
CA ARG A 342 -35.75 -12.66 7.58
C ARG A 342 -34.91 -12.90 6.33
N ARG A 343 -34.65 -11.85 5.53
CA ARG A 343 -33.77 -11.93 4.37
C ARG A 343 -32.34 -12.28 4.75
N ALA A 344 -31.82 -11.71 5.86
CA ALA A 344 -30.54 -12.13 6.43
C ALA A 344 -30.52 -13.65 6.74
N LYS A 345 -31.58 -14.20 7.35
CA LYS A 345 -31.67 -15.64 7.61
C LYS A 345 -31.78 -16.49 6.34
N GLU A 346 -32.31 -15.96 5.25
CA GLU A 346 -32.35 -16.64 3.96
C GLU A 346 -30.96 -16.67 3.33
N TYR A 347 -30.26 -15.54 3.29
CA TYR A 347 -28.87 -15.49 2.83
C TYR A 347 -27.92 -16.35 3.65
N LEU A 348 -28.17 -16.49 4.96
CA LEU A 348 -27.42 -17.41 5.82
C LEU A 348 -27.66 -18.89 5.45
N LYS A 349 -28.84 -19.24 4.90
CA LYS A 349 -29.13 -20.61 4.43
C LYS A 349 -28.56 -20.88 3.04
N GLU A 350 -28.36 -19.85 2.24
CA GLU A 350 -27.80 -19.91 0.89
C GLU A 350 -26.27 -19.74 0.87
N ASP A 351 -25.61 -19.76 2.04
CA ASP A 351 -24.18 -19.51 2.23
C ASP A 351 -23.70 -18.15 1.65
N ASN A 352 -24.61 -17.19 1.47
CA ASN A 352 -24.33 -15.86 0.94
C ASN A 352 -24.00 -14.87 2.06
N TRP A 353 -22.74 -14.88 2.49
CA TRP A 353 -22.24 -14.04 3.59
C TRP A 353 -22.27 -12.53 3.31
N ALA A 354 -22.05 -12.12 2.06
CA ALA A 354 -22.13 -10.71 1.67
C ALA A 354 -23.57 -10.21 1.77
N GLY A 355 -24.54 -10.98 1.27
CA GLY A 355 -25.97 -10.71 1.42
C GLY A 355 -26.41 -10.64 2.88
N TYR A 356 -25.95 -11.59 3.70
CA TYR A 356 -26.21 -11.59 5.14
C TYR A 356 -25.69 -10.32 5.82
N GLY A 357 -24.45 -9.92 5.54
CA GLY A 357 -23.83 -8.73 6.13
C GLY A 357 -24.54 -7.44 5.75
N MET A 358 -24.99 -7.31 4.50
CA MET A 358 -25.77 -6.15 4.03
C MET A 358 -27.12 -6.05 4.75
N GLU A 359 -27.88 -7.14 4.80
CA GLU A 359 -29.19 -7.16 5.45
C GLU A 359 -29.11 -6.91 6.96
N LEU A 360 -28.02 -7.35 7.62
CA LEU A 360 -27.80 -7.10 9.04
C LEU A 360 -27.47 -5.63 9.34
N ASN A 361 -26.70 -4.97 8.45
CA ASN A 361 -26.38 -3.54 8.59
C ASN A 361 -27.62 -2.67 8.38
N GLU A 362 -28.47 -3.01 7.40
CA GLU A 362 -29.76 -2.32 7.22
C GLU A 362 -30.70 -2.52 8.41
N LEU A 363 -30.74 -3.73 8.98
CA LEU A 363 -31.47 -3.98 10.23
C LEU A 363 -30.99 -3.07 11.37
N GLU A 364 -29.68 -2.94 11.56
CA GLU A 364 -29.10 -2.10 12.62
C GLU A 364 -29.51 -0.64 12.46
N LYS A 365 -29.45 -0.09 11.25
CA LYS A 365 -29.90 1.28 10.95
C LYS A 365 -31.38 1.48 11.29
N ILE A 366 -32.23 0.52 10.95
CA ILE A 366 -33.69 0.60 11.22
C ILE A 366 -33.96 0.53 12.73
N LEU A 367 -33.24 -0.31 13.47
CA LEU A 367 -33.36 -0.41 14.92
C LEU A 367 -32.89 0.86 15.63
N ALA A 368 -31.84 1.51 15.14
CA ALA A 368 -31.39 2.81 15.66
C ALA A 368 -32.47 3.90 15.50
N VAL A 369 -33.09 3.98 14.31
CA VAL A 369 -34.21 4.92 14.06
C VAL A 369 -35.42 4.60 14.95
N LEU A 370 -35.71 3.32 15.17
CA LEU A 370 -36.79 2.89 16.06
C LEU A 370 -36.51 3.30 17.51
N GLN A 371 -35.27 3.16 17.98
CA GLN A 371 -34.83 3.55 19.32
C GLN A 371 -34.98 5.06 19.55
N GLU A 372 -34.53 5.89 18.60
CA GLU A 372 -34.67 7.35 18.68
C GLU A 372 -36.14 7.78 18.74
N LYS A 373 -37.00 7.14 17.95
CA LYS A 373 -38.44 7.46 17.89
C LYS A 373 -39.20 7.01 19.13
N THR A 374 -38.78 5.93 19.79
CA THR A 374 -39.29 5.56 21.11
C THR A 374 -38.84 6.52 22.20
N ALA A 375 -37.58 6.97 22.16
CA ALA A 375 -37.05 7.91 23.15
C ALA A 375 -37.70 9.31 23.07
N SER A 376 -38.08 9.76 21.86
CA SER A 376 -38.77 11.04 21.66
C SER A 376 -40.24 11.05 22.08
N LYS A 377 -40.85 9.91 22.39
CA LYS A 377 -42.27 9.80 22.77
C LYS A 377 -42.50 9.83 24.29
N ASP A 378 -41.43 9.70 25.06
CA ASP A 378 -41.42 9.69 26.53
C ASP A 378 -40.99 11.06 27.14
N GLN A 379 -40.87 12.11 26.31
CA GLN A 379 -40.81 13.53 26.69
C GLN A 379 -42.10 14.23 26.28
#